data_AF-A0A2X4WFP9-F1
#
_entry.id   AF-A0A2X4WFP9-F1
#
_cell.length_a   1.000
_cell.length_b   1.000
_cell.length_c   1.000
_cell.angle_alpha   90.00
_cell.angle_beta   90.00
_cell.angle_gamma   90.00
#
_symmetry.space_group_name_H-M   'P 1'
#
loop_
_entity.id
_entity.type
_entity.pdbx_description
1 polymer ?
#
loop_
_entity_poly.entity_id
_entity_poly.type
_entity_poly.pdbx_seq_one_letter_code
_entity_poly.pdbx_strand_id
1 'polypeptide(L)'
;MAKEISNDLLKAILARVGGPANIATCGNCMTRLRLSVHDSTQVDPAIRTLEGVKGVVLSDNQVQVIFGPGKAQRAADAMNALLANSGETLMQAADIAAKTKSQLKAKQTSGFSNFCQNSPLFLPR
;
A
#
# COMPACT_ATOMS: atom_id res chain seq x y z
N MET A 1 -20.51 -17.97 -21.42
CA MET A 1 -20.38 -17.74 -19.97
C MET A 1 -19.46 -16.56 -19.73
N ALA A 2 -20.00 -15.40 -19.36
CA ALA A 2 -19.19 -14.22 -19.09
C ALA A 2 -18.57 -14.38 -17.70
N LYS A 3 -17.32 -14.85 -17.61
CA LYS A 3 -16.53 -14.93 -16.37
C LYS A 3 -16.67 -13.59 -15.63
N GLU A 4 -17.20 -13.65 -14.41
CA GLU A 4 -17.42 -12.49 -13.54
C GLU A 4 -16.07 -11.88 -13.12
N ILE A 5 -16.07 -10.64 -12.63
CA ILE A 5 -14.85 -10.03 -12.09
C ILE A 5 -14.52 -10.75 -10.78
N SER A 6 -13.48 -11.60 -10.80
CA SER A 6 -13.00 -12.30 -9.62
C SER A 6 -12.08 -11.39 -8.79
N ASN A 7 -12.14 -11.52 -7.46
CA ASN A 7 -11.25 -10.78 -6.55
C ASN A 7 -9.77 -11.14 -6.82
N ASP A 8 -9.49 -12.39 -7.19
CA ASP A 8 -8.14 -12.85 -7.56
C ASP A 8 -7.56 -12.09 -8.76
N LEU A 9 -8.39 -11.83 -9.79
CA LEU A 9 -7.99 -11.04 -10.95
C LEU A 9 -7.67 -9.59 -10.57
N LEU A 10 -8.48 -8.98 -9.68
CA LEU A 10 -8.21 -7.64 -9.18
C LEU A 10 -6.89 -7.58 -8.40
N LYS A 11 -6.61 -8.58 -7.56
CA LYS A 11 -5.34 -8.71 -6.84
C LYS A 11 -4.16 -8.88 -7.80
N ALA A 12 -4.33 -9.68 -8.86
CA ALA A 12 -3.31 -9.83 -9.89
C ALA A 12 -3.03 -8.50 -10.62
N ILE A 13 -4.07 -7.75 -10.98
CA ILE A 13 -3.92 -6.42 -11.58
C ILE A 13 -3.19 -5.49 -10.60
N LEU A 14 -3.60 -5.48 -9.33
CA LEU A 14 -3.02 -4.65 -8.28
C LEU A 14 -1.53 -4.95 -8.07
N ALA A 15 -1.13 -6.23 -8.08
CA ALA A 15 0.28 -6.61 -8.01
C ALA A 15 1.08 -6.14 -9.24
N ARG A 16 0.49 -6.24 -10.44
CA ARG A 16 1.13 -5.85 -11.69
C ARG A 16 1.27 -4.35 -11.89
N VAL A 17 0.46 -3.53 -11.21
CA VAL A 17 0.61 -2.06 -11.22
C VAL A 17 1.57 -1.55 -10.13
N GLY A 18 2.33 -2.42 -9.45
CA GLY A 18 3.25 -2.04 -8.38
C GLY A 18 2.64 -2.01 -6.99
N GLY A 19 1.46 -2.60 -6.80
CA GLY A 19 0.81 -2.71 -5.50
C GLY A 19 -0.14 -1.56 -5.15
N PRO A 20 -0.77 -1.60 -3.96
CA PRO A 20 -1.76 -0.61 -3.56
C PRO A 20 -1.13 0.76 -3.27
N ALA A 21 0.14 0.77 -2.84
CA ALA A 21 0.90 1.98 -2.57
C ALA A 21 1.27 2.78 -3.84
N ASN A 22 1.29 2.12 -5.01
CA ASN A 22 1.57 2.80 -6.28
C ASN A 22 0.32 3.43 -6.91
N ILE A 23 -0.88 3.11 -6.41
CA ILE A 23 -2.14 3.65 -6.95
C ILE A 23 -2.45 4.98 -6.27
N ALA A 24 -2.47 6.05 -7.06
CA ALA A 24 -2.84 7.38 -6.60
C ALA A 24 -4.36 7.56 -6.53
N THR A 25 -5.07 7.16 -7.60
CA THR A 25 -6.53 7.24 -7.68
C THR A 25 -7.10 6.11 -8.51
N CYS A 26 -8.29 5.64 -8.13
CA CYS A 26 -9.05 4.61 -8.85
C CYS A 26 -10.43 5.17 -9.25
N GLY A 27 -10.75 5.09 -10.54
CA GLY A 27 -12.01 5.54 -11.11
C GLY A 27 -12.46 4.65 -12.26
N ASN A 28 -13.59 4.96 -12.87
CA ASN A 28 -14.14 4.16 -13.96
C ASN A 28 -14.98 4.98 -14.95
N CYS A 29 -15.28 4.34 -16.08
CA CYS A 29 -16.29 4.74 -17.04
C CYS A 29 -17.22 3.55 -17.30
N MET A 30 -18.14 3.65 -18.27
CA MET A 30 -19.06 2.55 -18.61
C MET A 30 -18.38 1.22 -18.96
N THR A 31 -17.21 1.26 -19.59
CA THR A 31 -16.55 0.07 -20.15
C THR A 31 -15.08 -0.11 -19.73
N ARG A 32 -14.51 0.88 -19.03
CA ARG A 32 -13.09 0.93 -18.66
C ARG A 32 -12.90 1.28 -17.20
N LEU A 33 -11.97 0.60 -16.54
CA LEU A 33 -11.40 0.98 -15.25
C LEU A 33 -10.22 1.92 -15.50
N ARG A 34 -10.15 3.05 -14.79
CA ARG A 34 -9.04 4.01 -14.86
C ARG A 34 -8.29 4.00 -13.54
N LEU A 35 -7.00 3.73 -13.58
CA LEU A 35 -6.10 3.76 -12.44
C LEU A 35 -5.03 4.80 -12.72
N SER A 36 -4.89 5.80 -11.85
CA SER A 36 -3.74 6.70 -11.87
C SER A 36 -2.68 6.11 -10.94
N VAL A 37 -1.45 6.00 -11.42
CA VAL A 37 -0.32 5.48 -10.65
C VAL A 37 0.67 6.60 -10.33
N HIS A 38 1.46 6.45 -9.28
CA HIS A 38 2.55 7.36 -8.96
C HIS A 38 3.74 7.13 -9.89
N ASP A 39 4.07 5.86 -10.11
CA ASP A 39 5.19 5.44 -10.93
C ASP A 39 4.74 4.44 -12.01
N SER A 40 4.87 4.84 -13.27
CA SER A 40 4.50 4.00 -14.42
C SER A 40 5.55 2.96 -14.78
N THR A 41 6.78 3.08 -14.29
CA THR A 41 7.86 2.12 -14.57
C THR A 41 7.65 0.79 -13.84
N GLN A 42 6.91 0.82 -12.73
CA GLN A 42 6.50 -0.37 -11.98
C GLN A 42 5.29 -1.09 -12.59
N VAL A 43 4.67 -0.53 -13.65
CA VAL A 43 3.50 -1.14 -14.27
C VAL A 43 3.91 -2.17 -15.31
N ASP A 44 3.48 -3.41 -15.10
CA ASP A 44 3.73 -4.50 -16.02
C ASP A 44 2.69 -4.52 -17.17
N PRO A 45 3.11 -4.40 -18.45
CA PRO A 45 2.20 -4.46 -19.59
C PRO A 45 1.54 -5.84 -19.77
N ALA A 46 1.99 -6.89 -19.08
CA ALA A 46 1.38 -8.21 -19.07
C ALA A 46 -0.05 -8.24 -18.46
N ILE A 47 -0.55 -7.14 -17.88
CA ILE A 47 -1.95 -7.05 -17.42
C ILE A 47 -2.94 -7.41 -18.55
N ARG A 48 -2.59 -7.15 -19.81
CA ARG A 48 -3.42 -7.52 -20.98
C ARG A 48 -3.57 -9.02 -21.21
N THR A 49 -2.69 -9.86 -20.65
CA THR A 49 -2.74 -11.31 -20.81
C THR A 49 -3.62 -11.98 -19.76
N LEU A 50 -4.13 -11.22 -18.78
CA LEU A 50 -5.00 -11.74 -17.74
C LEU A 50 -6.37 -12.10 -18.30
N GLU A 51 -6.88 -13.28 -17.93
CA GLU A 51 -8.19 -13.75 -18.37
C GLU A 51 -9.32 -12.82 -17.89
N GLY A 52 -10.03 -12.19 -18.81
CA GLY A 52 -11.13 -11.27 -18.49
C GLY A 52 -10.81 -9.80 -18.75
N VAL A 53 -9.54 -9.48 -19.01
CA VAL A 53 -9.12 -8.20 -19.57
C VAL A 53 -9.24 -8.28 -21.09
N LYS A 54 -10.02 -7.37 -21.70
CA LYS A 54 -10.11 -7.26 -23.16
C LYS A 54 -8.98 -6.42 -23.75
N GLY A 55 -8.40 -5.54 -22.97
CA GLY A 55 -7.29 -4.69 -23.38
C GLY A 55 -6.83 -3.78 -22.25
N VAL A 56 -5.62 -3.27 -22.41
CA VAL A 56 -5.01 -2.30 -21.51
C VAL A 56 -4.46 -1.15 -22.34
N VAL A 57 -4.70 0.07 -21.89
CA VAL A 57 -4.10 1.28 -22.43
C VAL A 57 -3.26 1.89 -21.33
N LEU A 58 -1.97 2.05 -21.60
CA LEU A 58 -1.01 2.73 -20.74
C LEU A 58 -0.76 4.11 -21.35
N SER A 59 -0.87 5.16 -20.56
CA SER A 59 -0.62 6.54 -20.99
C SER A 59 0.03 7.29 -19.84
N ASP A 60 1.34 7.50 -19.94
CA ASP A 60 2.15 8.09 -18.87
C ASP A 60 1.87 7.36 -17.53
N ASN A 61 1.33 8.08 -16.55
CA ASN A 61 0.95 7.57 -15.23
C ASN A 61 -0.53 7.13 -15.12
N GLN A 62 -1.19 6.84 -16.24
CA GLN A 62 -2.55 6.30 -16.27
C GLN A 62 -2.59 4.91 -16.89
N VAL A 63 -3.23 3.99 -16.19
CA VAL A 63 -3.51 2.62 -16.62
C VAL A 63 -5.01 2.47 -16.81
N GLN A 64 -5.45 2.17 -18.03
CA GLN A 64 -6.86 1.95 -18.34
C GLN A 64 -7.09 0.49 -18.73
N VAL A 65 -7.87 -0.23 -17.94
CA VAL A 65 -8.17 -1.64 -18.18
C VAL A 65 -9.59 -1.76 -18.75
N ILE A 66 -9.72 -2.43 -19.89
CA ILE A 66 -10.98 -2.59 -20.62
C ILE A 66 -11.58 -3.94 -20.26
N PHE A 67 -12.71 -3.93 -19.54
CA PHE A 67 -13.46 -5.15 -19.19
C PHE A 67 -14.70 -5.36 -20.06
N GLY A 68 -15.23 -4.28 -20.65
CA GLY A 68 -16.50 -4.26 -21.37
C GLY A 68 -17.67 -3.72 -20.53
N PRO A 69 -18.84 -3.51 -21.16
CA PRO A 69 -20.00 -2.93 -20.51
C PRO A 69 -20.49 -3.79 -19.33
N GLY A 70 -20.95 -3.14 -18.26
CA GLY A 70 -21.50 -3.78 -17.05
C GLY A 70 -20.45 -4.37 -16.09
N LYS A 71 -19.23 -4.67 -16.55
CA LYS A 71 -18.16 -5.23 -15.71
C LYS A 71 -17.23 -4.19 -15.10
N ALA A 72 -16.97 -3.09 -15.82
CA ALA A 72 -16.06 -2.05 -15.37
C ALA A 72 -16.49 -1.38 -14.05
N GLN A 73 -17.81 -1.18 -13.86
CA GLN A 73 -18.34 -0.60 -12.63
C GLN A 73 -18.02 -1.49 -11.41
N ARG A 74 -18.34 -2.78 -11.52
CA ARG A 74 -18.08 -3.77 -10.45
C ARG A 74 -16.59 -3.93 -10.15
N ALA A 75 -15.75 -3.90 -11.18
CA ALA A 75 -14.31 -3.98 -11.01
C ALA A 75 -13.77 -2.80 -10.19
N ALA A 76 -14.25 -1.59 -10.46
CA ALA A 76 -13.80 -0.40 -9.73
C ALA A 76 -14.25 -0.40 -8.27
N ASP A 77 -15.51 -0.77 -8.02
CA ASP A 77 -16.06 -0.88 -6.67
C ASP A 77 -15.26 -1.88 -5.83
N ALA A 78 -15.02 -3.08 -6.37
CA ALA A 78 -14.20 -4.10 -5.73
C ALA A 78 -12.73 -3.67 -5.56
N MET A 79 -12.15 -2.96 -6.53
CA MET A 79 -10.78 -2.44 -6.43
C MET A 79 -10.68 -1.39 -5.31
N ASN A 80 -11.64 -0.48 -5.20
CA ASN A 80 -11.69 0.53 -4.14
C ASN A 80 -11.83 -0.13 -2.76
N ALA A 81 -12.67 -1.17 -2.64
CA ALA A 81 -12.77 -1.95 -1.42
C ALA A 81 -11.42 -2.60 -1.03
N LEU A 82 -10.68 -3.17 -1.99
CA LEU A 82 -9.36 -3.74 -1.73
C LEU A 82 -8.34 -2.69 -1.30
N LEU A 83 -8.36 -1.50 -1.91
CA LEU A 83 -7.48 -0.38 -1.56
C LEU A 83 -7.77 0.16 -0.15
N ALA A 84 -9.05 0.29 0.22
CA ALA A 84 -9.46 0.72 1.55
C ALA A 84 -8.93 -0.21 2.65
N ASN A 85 -9.13 -1.53 2.49
CA ASN A 85 -8.63 -2.54 3.44
C ASN A 85 -7.09 -2.55 3.52
N SER A 86 -6.41 -2.29 2.39
CA SER A 86 -4.94 -2.19 2.35
C SER A 86 -4.43 -0.97 3.12
N GLY A 87 -5.14 0.16 3.05
CA GLY A 87 -4.82 1.38 3.81
C GLY A 87 -4.99 1.20 5.31
N GLU A 88 -6.01 0.47 5.75
CA GLU A 88 -6.22 0.15 7.17
C GLU A 88 -5.07 -0.70 7.75
N THR A 89 -4.60 -1.67 6.97
CA THR A 89 -3.48 -2.53 7.37
C THR A 89 -2.17 -1.75 7.51
N LEU A 90 -1.90 -0.80 6.60
CA LEU A 90 -0.72 0.07 6.66
C LEU A 90 -0.77 1.05 7.84
N MET A 91 -1.95 1.62 8.12
CA MET A 91 -2.15 2.53 9.27
C MET A 91 -2.00 1.79 10.61
N GLN A 92 -2.52 0.55 10.70
CA GLN A 92 -2.41 -0.28 11.90
C GLN A 92 -0.98 -0.80 12.11
N ALA A 93 -0.27 -1.20 11.05
CA ALA A 93 1.13 -1.61 11.16
C ALA A 93 2.04 -0.45 11.60
N ALA A 94 1.78 0.78 11.13
CA ALA A 94 2.52 1.97 11.53
C ALA A 94 2.28 2.35 13.02
N ASP A 95 1.03 2.26 13.49
CA ASP A 95 0.68 2.55 14.90
C ASP A 95 1.26 1.50 15.88
N ILE A 96 1.27 0.22 15.48
CA ILE A 96 1.82 -0.87 16.30
C ILE A 96 3.35 -0.74 16.42
N ALA A 97 4.06 -0.41 15.34
CA ALA A 97 5.51 -0.20 15.37
C ALA A 97 5.93 1.01 16.23
N ALA A 98 5.11 2.05 16.27
CA ALA A 98 5.34 3.22 17.12
C ALA A 98 5.16 2.90 18.63
N LYS A 99 4.23 1.99 18.99
CA LYS A 99 3.96 1.61 20.39
C LYS A 99 5.00 0.66 20.99
N THR A 100 5.67 -0.17 20.20
CA THR A 100 6.68 -1.14 20.72
C THR A 100 8.00 -0.48 21.14
N LYS A 101 8.40 0.66 20.53
CA LYS A 101 9.62 1.39 20.94
C LYS A 101 9.52 2.06 22.31
N SER A 102 8.31 2.38 22.77
CA SER A 102 8.09 3.03 24.07
C SER A 102 8.11 2.06 25.25
N GLN A 103 8.00 0.75 25.02
CA GLN A 103 7.98 -0.26 26.09
C GLN A 103 9.35 -0.87 26.41
N LEU A 104 10.37 -0.70 25.56
CA LEU A 104 11.74 -1.13 25.89
C LEU A 104 12.50 -0.14 26.81
N LYS A 105 12.07 1.13 26.88
CA LYS A 105 12.77 2.13 27.71
C LYS A 105 12.35 2.15 29.18
N ALA A 106 11.32 1.41 29.58
CA ALA A 106 10.81 1.41 30.96
C ALA A 106 11.22 0.18 31.79
N LYS A 107 11.94 -0.80 31.22
CA LYS A 107 12.35 -2.04 31.94
C LYS A 107 13.85 -2.21 32.16
N GLN A 108 14.66 -1.19 31.87
CA GLN A 108 16.07 -1.09 32.31
C GLN A 108 16.20 -0.06 33.45
N THR A 109 15.26 -0.12 34.40
CA THR A 109 15.46 0.39 35.76
C THR A 109 15.46 -0.83 36.65
N SER A 110 16.64 -1.21 37.14
CA SER A 110 16.88 -1.84 38.45
C SER A 110 18.16 -2.65 38.41
N GLY A 111 19.09 -2.27 39.28
CA GLY A 111 20.24 -3.10 39.65
C GLY A 111 21.45 -2.94 38.74
N PHE A 112 22.29 -1.93 38.99
CA PHE A 112 23.58 -2.15 39.63
C PHE A 112 24.48 -0.90 39.55
N SER A 113 25.04 -0.57 40.71
CA SER A 113 26.19 0.30 40.95
C SER A 113 26.04 1.82 40.87
N ASN A 114 25.59 2.34 42.01
CA ASN A 114 26.06 3.57 42.61
C ASN A 114 27.61 3.57 42.71
N PHE A 115 28.33 4.07 41.71
CA PHE A 115 29.78 4.31 41.81
C PHE A 115 30.23 5.41 40.85
N CYS A 116 30.13 6.65 41.29
CA CYS A 116 31.11 7.71 41.01
C CYS A 116 30.97 8.71 42.16
N GLN A 117 31.66 8.33 43.23
CA GLN A 117 31.77 9.05 44.48
C GLN A 117 32.53 10.36 44.25
N ASN A 118 31.97 11.42 44.83
CA ASN A 118 32.58 12.67 45.26
C ASN A 118 34.12 12.74 45.17
N SER A 119 34.65 13.74 44.47
CA SER A 119 36.00 14.27 44.71
C SER A 119 36.01 15.79 44.54
N PRO A 120 36.40 16.56 45.57
CA PRO A 120 36.41 18.03 45.58
C PRO A 120 37.80 18.61 45.26
N LEU A 121 37.86 19.79 44.63
CA LEU A 121 38.90 20.86 44.76
C LEU A 121 38.63 21.90 43.64
N PHE A 122 38.24 23.16 43.90
CA PHE A 122 39.07 24.29 44.38
C PHE A 122 40.36 24.41 43.53
N LEU A 123 40.58 25.40 42.67
CA LEU A 123 40.67 26.86 42.90
C LEU A 123 40.38 27.69 41.61
N PRO A 124 39.87 28.93 41.72
CA PRO A 124 40.05 30.00 40.72
C PRO A 124 41.30 30.86 40.99
N ARG A 125 41.91 31.44 39.94
CA ARG A 125 42.91 32.52 40.03
C ARG A 125 42.29 33.81 39.52
#